data_AF-A0AAX4HF67-F1
#
_entry.id   AF-A0AAX4HF67-F1
#
_cell.length_a   1.000
_cell.length_b   1.000
_cell.length_c   1.000
_cell.angle_alpha   90.00
_cell.angle_beta   90.00
_cell.angle_gamma   90.00
#
_symmetry.space_group_name_H-M   'P 1'
#
loop_
_entity.id
_entity.type
_entity.pdbx_description
1 polymer ?
#
loop_
_entity_poly.entity_id
_entity_poly.type
_entity_poly.pdbx_seq_one_letter_code
_entity_poly.pdbx_strand_id
1 'polypeptide(L)'
;MSDDLQRRPNPSGWTPPKAPYNPYDPADARPPEGYPSEFKVPGAAPLGISSIPRDPTQYKKVNETMKRLNYTPRPKLAKYPGQYMVLRKVDTNQRLNTGTRMFGALISVSIIGYFTFFYRWQDGSETVMSEFYRQRLQWQERFFGLTDQEYQDLYHPKGAQTTLKSVRDVDFVHQDATKENQFVLARPSERHVLEAQRLQQEEEERTLRALDEHREFAKQFMEPEQKKKRFWFF
;
A
#
# COMPACT_ATOMS: atom_id res chain seq x y z
N MET A 1 25.45 28.96 12.21
CA MET A 1 26.45 29.06 13.30
C MET A 1 26.99 27.68 13.56
N SER A 2 28.24 27.44 13.18
CA SER A 2 29.00 26.25 13.53
C SER A 2 30.49 26.57 13.32
N ASP A 3 31.05 27.22 14.34
CA ASP A 3 32.45 27.15 14.78
C ASP A 3 33.54 27.08 13.70
N ASP A 4 33.82 28.21 13.06
CA ASP A 4 35.21 28.55 12.72
C ASP A 4 35.94 28.85 14.05
N LEU A 5 36.30 27.77 14.75
CA LEU A 5 37.13 27.82 15.95
C LEU A 5 38.31 28.74 15.67
N GLN A 6 38.45 29.78 16.52
CA GLN A 6 39.58 30.71 16.56
C GLN A 6 40.90 29.93 16.61
N ARG A 7 41.42 29.54 15.45
CA ARG A 7 42.76 28.98 15.34
C ARG A 7 43.71 30.09 15.73
N ARG A 8 44.53 29.84 16.76
CA ARG A 8 45.67 30.70 17.05
C ARG A 8 46.46 30.87 15.75
N PRO A 9 46.84 32.11 15.38
CA PRO A 9 47.66 32.30 14.20
C PRO A 9 48.93 31.48 14.35
N ASN A 10 49.36 30.87 13.25
CA ASN A 10 50.59 30.08 13.26
C ASN A 10 51.76 31.00 13.68
N PRO A 11 52.73 30.49 14.47
CA PRO A 11 53.85 31.29 14.91
C PRO A 11 54.68 31.78 13.71
N SER A 12 55.38 32.91 13.87
CA SER A 12 56.24 33.48 12.83
C SER A 12 57.29 32.44 12.36
N GLY A 13 57.27 32.11 11.06
CA GLY A 13 58.16 31.10 10.45
C GLY A 13 57.57 29.69 10.38
N TRP A 14 56.34 29.47 10.85
CA TRP A 14 55.66 28.20 10.69
C TRP A 14 55.35 27.92 9.22
N THR A 15 55.74 26.75 8.74
CA THR A 15 55.43 26.27 7.39
C THR A 15 54.53 25.03 7.50
N PRO A 16 53.52 24.89 6.62
CA PRO A 16 52.64 23.74 6.64
C PRO A 16 53.42 22.45 6.31
N PRO A 17 52.95 21.28 6.80
CA PRO A 17 53.59 20.01 6.49
C PRO A 17 53.57 19.76 4.96
N LYS A 18 54.69 19.26 4.44
CA LYS A 18 54.90 18.99 3.01
C LYS A 18 53.83 18.01 2.50
N ALA A 19 53.32 18.25 1.29
CA ALA A 19 52.32 17.39 0.65
C ALA A 19 52.80 15.92 0.49
N PRO A 20 51.93 14.94 0.19
CA PRO A 20 52.31 13.53 0.01
C PRO A 20 53.31 13.31 -1.15
N TYR A 21 54.26 12.38 -1.02
CA TYR A 21 55.35 12.13 -1.99
C TYR A 21 54.84 12.01 -3.45
N ASN A 22 55.49 12.74 -4.37
CA ASN A 22 55.20 12.67 -5.80
C ASN A 22 56.12 11.63 -6.48
N PRO A 23 55.58 10.51 -6.99
CA PRO A 23 56.39 9.46 -7.60
C PRO A 23 57.05 9.85 -8.93
N TYR A 24 56.70 11.01 -9.50
CA TYR A 24 57.22 11.48 -10.77
C TYR A 24 58.32 12.56 -10.64
N ASP A 25 58.64 12.99 -9.41
CA ASP A 25 59.78 13.86 -9.13
C ASP A 25 60.78 13.15 -8.19
N PRO A 26 61.85 12.54 -8.73
CA PRO A 26 62.78 11.75 -7.93
C PRO A 26 63.63 12.60 -6.98
N ALA A 27 63.75 13.91 -7.19
CA ALA A 27 64.51 14.80 -6.33
C ALA A 27 63.68 15.41 -5.19
N ASP A 28 62.35 15.30 -5.24
CA ASP A 28 61.37 15.86 -4.29
C ASP A 28 61.70 17.28 -3.81
N ALA A 29 62.14 18.15 -4.74
CA ALA A 29 62.62 19.51 -4.45
C ALA A 29 61.49 20.54 -4.28
N ARG A 30 60.26 20.10 -3.97
CA ARG A 30 59.07 20.95 -3.94
C ARG A 30 59.00 21.86 -2.71
N PRO A 31 58.36 23.04 -2.83
CA PRO A 31 58.05 23.91 -1.70
C PRO A 31 57.16 23.22 -0.65
N PRO A 32 57.26 23.60 0.64
CA PRO A 32 56.45 22.99 1.71
C PRO A 32 54.94 23.17 1.49
N GLU A 33 54.53 24.28 0.88
CA GLU A 33 53.14 24.57 0.55
C GLU A 33 52.60 23.78 -0.65
N GLY A 34 53.44 23.00 -1.34
CA GLY A 34 53.09 22.34 -2.60
C GLY A 34 53.06 23.30 -3.79
N TYR A 35 52.82 22.77 -5.00
CA TYR A 35 52.67 23.64 -6.17
C TYR A 35 51.26 24.24 -6.22
N PRO A 36 51.09 25.51 -6.64
CA PRO A 36 49.78 26.16 -6.75
C PRO A 36 48.77 25.41 -7.63
N SER A 37 49.24 24.54 -8.52
CA SER A 37 48.43 23.68 -9.40
C SER A 37 47.73 22.53 -8.66
N GLU A 38 48.15 22.19 -7.45
CA GLU A 38 47.63 21.07 -6.68
C GLU A 38 46.40 21.45 -5.83
N PHE A 39 46.15 22.75 -5.63
CA PHE A 39 45.03 23.25 -4.84
C PHE A 39 43.90 23.79 -5.72
N LYS A 40 42.66 23.46 -5.38
CA LYS A 40 41.48 24.00 -6.08
C LYS A 40 41.22 25.43 -5.63
N VAL A 41 41.34 26.38 -6.56
CA VAL A 41 41.08 27.80 -6.31
C VAL A 41 39.62 27.99 -5.85
N PRO A 42 39.36 28.65 -4.71
CA PRO A 42 38.01 28.88 -4.23
C PRO A 42 37.24 29.74 -5.25
N GLY A 43 36.12 29.21 -5.76
CA GLY A 43 35.28 29.85 -6.79
C GLY A 43 35.21 29.11 -8.13
N ALA A 44 36.05 28.10 -8.38
CA ALA A 44 36.09 27.36 -9.64
C ALA A 44 35.14 26.13 -9.73
N ALA A 45 34.38 25.84 -8.67
CA ALA A 45 33.40 24.76 -8.67
C ALA A 45 31.98 25.33 -8.80
N PRO A 46 31.17 24.90 -9.79
CA PRO A 46 29.76 25.29 -9.84
C PRO A 46 29.06 24.72 -8.61
N LEU A 47 28.33 25.57 -7.89
CA LEU A 47 27.67 25.24 -6.61
C LEU A 47 26.46 24.29 -6.78
N GLY A 48 26.23 23.73 -7.97
CA GLY A 48 25.14 22.79 -8.24
C GLY A 48 24.81 22.64 -9.73
N ILE A 49 23.92 21.69 -10.03
CA ILE A 49 23.54 21.26 -11.39
C ILE A 49 22.80 22.37 -12.19
N SER A 50 22.18 23.34 -11.51
CA SER A 50 21.37 24.42 -12.14
C SER A 50 22.06 25.78 -12.22
N SER A 51 23.32 25.90 -11.80
CA SER A 51 24.03 27.18 -11.82
C SER A 51 24.70 27.45 -13.18
N ILE A 52 24.48 28.64 -13.73
CA ILE A 52 25.04 29.07 -15.02
C ILE A 52 26.57 29.23 -14.88
N PRO A 53 27.38 28.55 -15.73
CA PRO A 53 28.84 28.66 -15.66
C PRO A 53 29.29 30.08 -15.95
N ARG A 54 30.18 30.62 -15.10
CA ARG A 54 30.68 32.00 -15.22
C ARG A 54 31.89 32.11 -16.16
N ASP A 55 32.66 31.03 -16.35
CA ASP A 55 33.85 31.03 -17.19
C ASP A 55 33.66 30.29 -18.53
N PRO A 56 34.25 30.79 -19.64
CA PRO A 56 34.07 30.23 -20.99
C PRO A 56 34.69 28.83 -21.16
N THR A 57 35.70 28.45 -20.36
CA THR A 57 36.32 27.12 -20.41
C THR A 57 35.46 26.02 -19.78
N GLN A 58 34.52 26.40 -18.90
CA GLN A 58 33.60 25.47 -18.24
C GLN A 58 32.49 25.00 -19.19
N TYR A 59 32.09 25.84 -20.16
CA TYR A 59 31.17 25.44 -21.24
C TYR A 59 31.74 24.30 -22.10
N LYS A 60 33.07 24.21 -22.24
CA LYS A 60 33.72 23.11 -22.96
C LYS A 60 33.58 21.78 -22.20
N LYS A 61 33.74 21.80 -20.87
CA LYS A 61 33.51 20.63 -19.99
C LYS A 61 32.03 20.24 -19.90
N VAL A 62 31.11 21.21 -19.87
CA VAL A 62 29.66 20.97 -19.91
C VAL A 62 29.23 20.37 -21.26
N ASN A 63 29.81 20.80 -22.37
CA ASN A 63 29.60 20.16 -23.68
C ASN A 63 30.22 18.76 -23.75
N GLU A 64 31.35 18.50 -23.10
CA GLU A 64 31.94 17.15 -23.00
C GLU A 64 31.14 16.22 -22.09
N THR A 65 30.58 16.71 -20.97
CA THR A 65 29.70 15.91 -20.10
C THR A 65 28.33 15.68 -20.74
N MET A 66 27.77 16.66 -21.47
CA MET A 66 26.57 16.47 -22.30
C MET A 66 26.83 15.50 -23.46
N LYS A 67 28.02 15.52 -24.08
CA LYS A 67 28.46 14.48 -25.03
C LYS A 67 28.62 13.11 -24.36
N ARG A 68 29.13 13.02 -23.12
CA ARG A 68 29.17 11.74 -22.37
C ARG A 68 27.79 11.22 -21.96
N LEU A 69 26.83 12.11 -21.70
CA LEU A 69 25.45 11.77 -21.35
C LEU A 69 24.57 11.47 -22.59
N ASN A 70 24.96 11.89 -23.80
CA ASN A 70 24.15 11.71 -25.02
C ASN A 70 24.93 11.30 -26.29
N TYR A 71 26.13 10.73 -26.19
CA TYR A 71 26.86 10.16 -27.32
C TYR A 71 27.19 8.70 -27.08
N THR A 72 26.25 7.82 -27.42
CA THR A 72 26.65 6.58 -28.06
C THR A 72 26.85 6.92 -29.53
N PRO A 73 28.05 6.79 -30.13
CA PRO A 73 28.16 6.85 -31.58
C PRO A 73 27.23 5.77 -32.11
N ARG A 74 26.09 6.17 -32.67
CA ARG A 74 25.19 5.22 -33.30
C ARG A 74 25.98 4.61 -34.45
N PRO A 75 26.23 3.29 -34.49
CA PRO A 75 26.89 2.69 -35.64
C PRO A 75 26.09 3.03 -36.90
N LYS A 76 26.78 3.33 -38.00
CA LYS A 76 26.11 3.59 -39.28
C LYS A 76 25.34 2.32 -39.68
N LEU A 77 24.12 2.49 -40.20
CA LEU A 77 23.33 1.38 -40.71
C LEU A 77 24.07 0.73 -41.89
N ALA A 78 24.45 -0.55 -41.75
CA ALA A 78 25.11 -1.29 -42.82
C ALA A 78 24.24 -1.39 -44.10
N LYS A 79 22.91 -1.39 -43.94
CA LYS A 79 21.94 -1.53 -45.03
C LYS A 79 21.63 -0.22 -45.77
N TYR A 80 21.74 0.92 -45.09
CA TYR A 80 21.35 2.23 -45.63
C TYR A 80 22.43 3.27 -45.35
N PRO A 81 23.25 3.63 -46.36
CA PRO A 81 24.31 4.61 -46.17
C PRO A 81 23.72 5.98 -45.81
N GLY A 82 24.38 6.69 -44.88
CA GLY A 82 23.95 8.01 -44.40
C GLY A 82 22.96 7.99 -43.23
N GLN A 83 22.44 6.82 -42.84
CA GLN A 83 21.56 6.67 -41.67
C GLN A 83 22.30 6.04 -40.49
N TYR A 84 21.90 6.42 -39.28
CA TYR A 84 22.45 5.90 -38.02
C TYR A 84 21.52 4.83 -37.42
N MET A 85 22.07 3.74 -36.89
CA MET A 85 21.28 2.70 -36.23
C MET A 85 20.52 3.25 -35.03
N VAL A 86 19.20 3.03 -34.99
CA VAL A 86 18.38 3.34 -33.83
C VAL A 86 18.57 2.21 -32.82
N LEU A 87 19.35 2.46 -31.77
CA LEU A 87 19.46 1.53 -30.64
C LEU A 87 18.09 1.46 -29.95
N ARG A 88 17.40 0.34 -30.11
CA ARG A 88 16.20 0.04 -29.31
C ARG A 88 16.69 -0.21 -27.87
N LYS A 89 16.06 0.44 -26.89
CA LYS A 89 16.32 0.15 -25.47
C LYS A 89 16.13 -1.35 -25.27
N VAL A 90 17.19 -2.05 -24.87
CA VAL A 90 17.11 -3.46 -24.50
C VAL A 90 16.60 -3.49 -23.07
N ASP A 91 15.37 -3.93 -22.92
CA ASP A 91 14.73 -4.06 -21.62
C ASP A 91 15.28 -5.34 -20.96
N THR A 92 16.40 -5.21 -20.24
CA THR A 92 17.14 -6.35 -19.66
C THR A 92 16.28 -7.19 -18.72
N ASN A 93 15.27 -6.57 -18.09
CA ASN A 93 14.34 -7.20 -17.17
C ASN A 93 12.98 -7.50 -17.80
N GLN A 94 12.87 -7.55 -19.13
CA GLN A 94 11.58 -7.75 -19.81
C GLN A 94 10.82 -8.97 -19.31
N ARG A 95 11.51 -10.10 -19.06
CA ARG A 95 10.88 -11.32 -18.53
C ARG A 95 10.37 -11.14 -17.11
N LEU A 96 11.12 -10.45 -16.26
CA LEU A 96 10.70 -10.14 -14.89
C LEU A 96 9.51 -9.19 -14.89
N ASN A 97 9.54 -8.11 -15.68
CA ASN A 97 8.43 -7.15 -15.79
C ASN A 97 7.16 -7.80 -16.35
N THR A 98 7.32 -8.71 -17.32
CA THR A 98 6.19 -9.48 -17.85
C THR A 98 5.66 -10.43 -16.77
N GLY A 99 6.54 -11.13 -16.05
CA GLY A 99 6.17 -12.01 -14.94
C GLY A 99 5.45 -11.27 -13.82
N THR A 100 5.95 -10.12 -13.37
CA THR A 100 5.32 -9.32 -12.32
C THR A 100 3.97 -8.77 -12.76
N ARG A 101 3.83 -8.36 -14.03
CA ARG A 101 2.55 -7.93 -14.59
C ARG A 101 1.53 -9.07 -14.62
N MET A 102 1.92 -10.26 -15.07
CA MET A 102 1.04 -11.43 -15.11
C MET A 102 0.66 -11.91 -13.70
N PHE A 103 1.63 -11.95 -12.80
CA PHE A 103 1.42 -12.33 -11.40
C PHE A 103 0.52 -11.33 -10.67
N GLY A 104 0.76 -10.03 -10.86
CA GLY A 104 -0.10 -8.97 -10.33
C GLY A 104 -1.53 -9.11 -10.84
N ALA A 105 -1.71 -9.32 -12.15
CA ALA A 105 -3.03 -9.55 -12.73
C ALA A 105 -3.72 -10.81 -12.15
N LEU A 106 -2.98 -11.92 -11.98
CA LEU A 106 -3.51 -13.15 -11.40
C LEU A 106 -3.97 -12.91 -9.95
N ILE A 107 -3.15 -12.27 -9.12
CA ILE A 107 -3.51 -11.94 -7.74
C ILE A 107 -4.75 -11.04 -7.71
N SER A 108 -4.79 -9.98 -8.52
CA SER A 108 -5.93 -9.07 -8.57
C SER A 108 -7.22 -9.80 -8.93
N VAL A 109 -7.18 -10.67 -9.95
CA VAL A 109 -8.34 -11.48 -10.35
C VAL A 109 -8.73 -12.46 -9.24
N SER A 110 -7.76 -13.09 -8.57
CA SER A 110 -8.02 -14.00 -7.45
C SER A 110 -8.68 -13.30 -6.28
N ILE A 111 -8.25 -12.08 -5.94
CA ILE A 111 -8.83 -11.29 -4.84
C ILE A 111 -10.27 -10.89 -5.18
N ILE A 112 -10.51 -10.38 -6.40
CA ILE A 112 -11.85 -10.01 -6.86
C ILE A 112 -12.76 -11.24 -6.86
N GLY A 113 -12.29 -12.36 -7.41
CA GLY A 113 -13.00 -13.63 -7.40
C GLY A 113 -13.37 -14.04 -5.97
N TYR A 114 -12.40 -14.07 -5.06
CA TYR A 114 -12.63 -14.37 -3.65
C TYR A 114 -13.71 -13.47 -3.03
N PHE A 115 -13.61 -12.15 -3.17
CA PHE A 115 -14.59 -11.22 -2.62
C PHE A 115 -16.01 -11.43 -3.16
N THR A 116 -16.14 -11.78 -4.44
CA THR A 116 -17.46 -12.07 -5.02
C THR A 116 -18.12 -13.35 -4.49
N PHE A 117 -17.35 -14.32 -3.98
CA PHE A 117 -17.90 -15.56 -3.42
C PHE A 117 -17.92 -15.59 -1.88
N PHE A 118 -17.18 -14.68 -1.23
CA PHE A 118 -17.00 -14.66 0.22
C PHE A 118 -18.30 -14.37 0.99
N TYR A 119 -19.22 -13.58 0.45
CA TYR A 119 -20.51 -13.27 1.10
C TYR A 119 -21.29 -14.54 1.49
N ARG A 120 -21.25 -15.57 0.63
CA ARG A 120 -21.97 -16.83 0.86
C ARG A 120 -21.28 -17.74 1.89
N TRP A 121 -19.99 -17.54 2.14
CA TRP A 121 -19.23 -18.26 3.17
C TRP A 121 -19.52 -17.76 4.59
N GLN A 122 -20.15 -16.58 4.74
CA GLN A 122 -20.49 -16.00 6.03
C GLN A 122 -22.01 -15.99 6.25
N ASP A 123 -22.69 -17.06 5.82
CA ASP A 123 -24.14 -17.28 5.93
C ASP A 123 -25.04 -16.13 5.39
N GLY A 124 -24.47 -15.31 4.50
CA GLY A 124 -25.13 -14.14 3.92
C GLY A 124 -25.21 -12.94 4.88
N SER A 125 -24.40 -12.90 5.94
CA SER A 125 -24.27 -11.70 6.76
C SER A 125 -23.56 -10.57 5.99
N GLU A 126 -24.03 -9.34 6.19
CA GLU A 126 -23.42 -8.17 5.57
C GLU A 126 -22.00 -7.91 6.14
N THR A 127 -21.03 -7.76 5.23
CA THR A 127 -19.65 -7.35 5.53
C THR A 127 -19.18 -6.29 4.56
N VAL A 128 -17.99 -5.72 4.81
CA VAL A 128 -17.31 -4.79 3.87
C VAL A 128 -17.18 -5.38 2.47
N MET A 129 -17.12 -6.71 2.33
CA MET A 129 -16.98 -7.39 1.03
C MET A 129 -18.33 -7.66 0.34
N SER A 130 -19.45 -7.48 1.03
CA SER A 130 -20.80 -7.74 0.48
C SER A 130 -21.17 -6.83 -0.70
N GLU A 131 -20.59 -5.63 -0.78
CA GLU A 131 -20.80 -4.70 -1.90
C GLU A 131 -20.31 -5.27 -3.23
N PHE A 132 -19.17 -5.97 -3.25
CA PHE A 132 -18.63 -6.58 -4.46
C PHE A 132 -19.52 -7.72 -4.96
N TYR A 133 -20.08 -8.51 -4.04
CA TYR A 133 -21.07 -9.53 -4.37
C TYR A 133 -22.34 -8.91 -4.97
N ARG A 134 -22.88 -7.84 -4.37
CA ARG A 134 -24.06 -7.14 -4.93
C ARG A 134 -23.80 -6.53 -6.28
N GLN A 135 -22.63 -5.91 -6.49
CA GLN A 135 -22.26 -5.43 -7.82
C GLN A 135 -22.25 -6.58 -8.82
N ARG A 136 -21.64 -7.73 -8.48
CA ARG A 136 -21.70 -8.92 -9.33
C ARG A 136 -23.13 -9.33 -9.64
N LEU A 137 -24.02 -9.35 -8.65
CA LEU A 137 -25.43 -9.69 -8.85
C LEU A 137 -26.15 -8.67 -9.74
N GLN A 138 -25.89 -7.37 -9.60
CA GLN A 138 -26.43 -6.34 -10.50
C GLN A 138 -25.96 -6.53 -11.95
N TRP A 139 -24.69 -6.88 -12.13
CA TRP A 139 -24.15 -7.22 -13.45
C TRP A 139 -24.81 -8.51 -13.97
N GLN A 140 -24.94 -9.53 -13.15
CA GLN A 140 -25.57 -10.81 -13.50
C GLN A 140 -27.05 -10.63 -13.88
N GLU A 141 -27.80 -9.81 -13.15
CA GLU A 141 -29.19 -9.45 -13.45
C GLU A 141 -29.34 -8.85 -14.85
N ARG A 142 -28.44 -7.93 -15.22
CA ARG A 142 -28.48 -7.25 -16.52
C ARG A 142 -28.18 -8.16 -17.70
N PHE A 143 -27.40 -9.22 -17.51
CA PHE A 143 -26.90 -10.04 -18.62
C PHE A 143 -27.49 -11.46 -18.68
N PHE A 144 -27.73 -12.10 -17.53
CA PHE A 144 -28.06 -13.53 -17.43
C PHE A 144 -29.30 -13.83 -16.58
N GLY A 145 -29.83 -12.84 -15.86
CA GLY A 145 -30.89 -13.04 -14.87
C GLY A 145 -30.36 -13.57 -13.53
N LEU A 146 -31.18 -13.45 -12.49
CA LEU A 146 -30.88 -13.86 -11.12
C LEU A 146 -31.70 -15.10 -10.74
N THR A 147 -31.14 -15.96 -9.91
CA THR A 147 -31.93 -16.97 -9.19
C THR A 147 -32.75 -16.33 -8.07
N ASP A 148 -33.84 -16.96 -7.63
CA ASP A 148 -34.71 -16.42 -6.55
C ASP A 148 -33.92 -16.09 -5.27
N GLN A 149 -32.92 -16.91 -4.94
CA GLN A 149 -32.04 -16.67 -3.79
C GLN A 149 -31.14 -15.45 -3.99
N GLU A 150 -30.52 -15.33 -5.16
CA GLU A 150 -29.66 -14.17 -5.47
C GLU A 150 -30.48 -12.88 -5.57
N TYR A 151 -31.73 -12.97 -6.04
CA TYR A 151 -32.67 -11.86 -6.03
C TYR A 151 -32.99 -11.40 -4.60
N GLN A 152 -33.24 -12.35 -3.69
CA GLN A 152 -33.41 -12.02 -2.28
C GLN A 152 -32.15 -11.39 -1.68
N ASP A 153 -30.96 -11.92 -1.99
CA ASP A 153 -29.70 -11.33 -1.49
C ASP A 153 -29.45 -9.90 -2.00
N LEU A 154 -29.87 -9.59 -3.24
CA LEU A 154 -29.68 -8.27 -3.85
C LEU A 154 -30.65 -7.23 -3.28
N TYR A 155 -31.92 -7.59 -3.11
CA TYR A 155 -32.99 -6.66 -2.73
C TYR A 155 -33.37 -6.69 -1.25
N HIS A 156 -33.06 -7.77 -0.54
CA HIS A 156 -33.37 -7.98 0.88
C HIS A 156 -32.11 -8.39 1.64
N PRO A 157 -31.14 -7.47 1.77
CA PRO A 157 -29.90 -7.81 2.41
C PRO A 157 -30.09 -8.14 3.89
N LYS A 158 -29.47 -9.24 4.34
CA LYS A 158 -29.46 -9.57 5.77
C LYS A 158 -28.59 -8.53 6.49
N GLY A 159 -29.08 -8.02 7.62
CA GLY A 159 -28.36 -7.00 8.38
C GLY A 159 -26.95 -7.42 8.74
N ALA A 160 -26.05 -6.44 8.90
CA ALA A 160 -24.70 -6.67 9.36
C ALA A 160 -24.74 -7.50 10.64
N GLN A 161 -24.04 -8.64 10.66
CA GLN A 161 -23.75 -9.31 11.92
C GLN A 161 -23.08 -8.26 12.79
N THR A 162 -23.71 -7.94 13.92
CA THR A 162 -23.21 -6.96 14.87
C THR A 162 -21.78 -7.35 15.17
N THR A 163 -20.82 -6.66 14.55
CA THR A 163 -19.43 -6.79 14.94
C THR A 163 -19.45 -6.34 16.38
N LEU A 164 -19.30 -7.28 17.31
CA LEU A 164 -18.96 -6.98 18.69
C LEU A 164 -17.73 -6.08 18.57
N LYS A 165 -17.94 -4.77 18.62
CA LYS A 165 -16.84 -3.82 18.75
C LYS A 165 -16.19 -4.30 20.04
N SER A 166 -14.99 -4.86 19.94
CA SER A 166 -14.22 -5.20 21.12
C SER A 166 -14.10 -3.90 21.89
N VAL A 167 -14.91 -3.75 22.94
CA VAL A 167 -14.80 -2.58 23.77
C VAL A 167 -13.42 -2.66 24.39
N ARG A 168 -12.68 -1.56 24.32
CA ARG A 168 -11.39 -1.48 24.99
C ARG A 168 -11.66 -1.73 26.48
N ASP A 169 -10.99 -2.70 27.09
CA ASP A 169 -11.15 -3.04 28.51
C ASP A 169 -11.02 -1.81 29.44
N VAL A 170 -10.35 -0.75 28.97
CA VAL A 170 -10.18 0.54 29.65
C VAL A 170 -11.50 1.28 29.88
N ASP A 171 -12.51 1.07 29.03
CA ASP A 171 -13.79 1.79 29.11
C ASP A 171 -14.82 1.11 30.03
N PHE A 172 -14.60 -0.16 30.40
CA PHE A 172 -15.53 -0.95 31.23
C PHE A 172 -15.02 -1.25 32.64
N VAL A 173 -13.71 -1.09 32.89
CA VAL A 173 -13.13 -1.34 34.21
C VAL A 173 -12.93 0.00 34.93
N HIS A 174 -13.88 0.38 35.80
CA HIS A 174 -13.69 1.47 36.79
C HIS A 174 -12.70 1.09 37.93
N GLN A 175 -11.72 0.23 37.65
CA GLN A 175 -10.62 -0.04 38.57
C GLN A 175 -9.34 0.51 37.97
N ASP A 176 -8.63 1.32 38.75
CA ASP A 176 -7.37 1.93 38.38
C ASP A 176 -6.45 0.91 37.73
N ALA A 177 -6.18 1.09 36.43
CA ALA A 177 -5.32 0.20 35.67
C ALA A 177 -3.95 0.14 36.34
N THR A 178 -3.63 -1.00 36.95
CA THR A 178 -2.28 -1.27 37.46
C THR A 178 -1.31 -1.20 36.28
N LYS A 179 -0.13 -0.60 36.51
CA LYS A 179 0.89 -0.34 35.47
C LYS A 179 1.33 -1.60 34.70
N GLU A 180 1.04 -2.78 35.22
CA GLU A 180 1.35 -4.07 34.62
C GLU A 180 0.37 -4.47 33.49
N ASN A 181 -0.86 -3.93 33.49
CA ASN A 181 -1.90 -4.27 32.50
C ASN A 181 -1.73 -3.56 31.13
N GLN A 182 -0.76 -2.66 30.98
CA GLN A 182 -0.51 -1.99 29.68
C GLN A 182 0.19 -2.90 28.64
N PHE A 183 0.83 -3.98 29.08
CA PHE A 183 1.70 -4.80 28.23
C PHE A 183 1.28 -6.26 28.12
N VAL A 184 0.23 -6.68 28.83
CA VAL A 184 -0.27 -8.07 28.83
C VAL A 184 -1.74 -8.05 28.46
N LEU A 185 -2.15 -8.86 27.47
CA LEU A 185 -3.56 -9.10 27.22
C LEU A 185 -4.17 -9.74 28.47
N ALA A 186 -5.10 -9.04 29.12
CA ALA A 186 -5.78 -9.55 30.28
C ALA A 186 -6.57 -10.82 29.92
N ARG A 187 -6.57 -11.81 30.81
CA ARG A 187 -7.44 -12.97 30.66
C ARG A 187 -8.89 -12.51 30.78
N PRO A 188 -9.84 -13.08 30.00
CA PRO A 188 -11.25 -12.76 30.14
C PRO A 188 -11.70 -12.93 31.59
N SER A 189 -12.34 -11.90 32.15
CA SER A 189 -12.90 -11.96 33.49
C SER A 189 -14.17 -12.82 33.50
N GLU A 190 -14.55 -13.37 34.66
CA GLU A 190 -15.81 -14.12 34.81
C GLU A 190 -17.04 -13.30 34.36
N ARG A 191 -16.98 -11.96 34.49
CA ARG A 191 -18.04 -11.07 34.02
C ARG A 191 -18.14 -11.04 32.50
N HIS A 192 -17.02 -11.07 31.78
CA HIS A 192 -17.03 -11.13 30.31
C HIS A 192 -17.61 -12.45 29.82
N VAL A 193 -17.34 -13.55 30.52
CA VAL A 193 -17.91 -14.87 30.21
C VAL A 193 -19.42 -14.86 30.44
N LEU A 194 -19.90 -14.27 31.54
CA LEU A 194 -21.32 -14.15 31.83
C LEU A 194 -22.06 -13.26 30.83
N GLU A 195 -21.46 -12.14 30.40
CA GLU A 195 -22.06 -11.27 29.38
C GLU A 195 -22.11 -11.95 28.01
N ALA A 196 -21.05 -12.68 27.63
CA ALA A 196 -21.04 -13.46 26.41
C ALA A 196 -22.13 -14.57 26.42
N GLN A 197 -22.29 -15.27 27.55
CA GLN A 197 -23.36 -16.27 27.72
C GLN A 197 -24.75 -15.64 27.62
N ARG A 198 -24.94 -14.44 28.21
CA ARG A 198 -26.20 -13.71 28.11
C ARG A 198 -26.52 -13.34 26.67
N LEU A 199 -25.55 -12.82 25.92
CA LEU A 199 -25.73 -12.47 24.50
C LEU A 199 -26.08 -13.70 23.67
N GLN A 200 -25.39 -14.82 23.91
CA GLN A 200 -25.69 -16.09 23.24
C GLN A 200 -27.13 -16.55 23.53
N GLN A 201 -27.58 -16.48 24.78
CA GLN A 201 -28.96 -16.82 25.15
C GLN A 201 -29.99 -15.89 24.48
N GLU A 202 -29.72 -14.59 24.42
CA GLU A 202 -30.60 -13.64 23.74
C GLU A 202 -30.72 -13.92 22.23
N GLU A 203 -29.65 -14.37 21.58
CA GLU A 203 -29.68 -14.80 20.17
C GLU A 203 -30.46 -16.10 19.98
N GLU A 204 -30.23 -17.10 20.83
CA GLU A 204 -30.96 -18.36 20.82
C GLU A 204 -32.47 -18.12 21.01
N GLU A 205 -32.88 -17.26 21.95
CA GLU A 205 -34.28 -16.88 22.13
C GLU A 205 -34.86 -16.19 20.90
N ARG A 206 -34.13 -15.27 20.28
CA ARG A 206 -34.60 -14.58 19.06
C ARG A 206 -34.82 -15.56 17.92
N THR A 207 -33.91 -16.51 17.73
CA THR A 207 -34.06 -17.53 16.68
C THR A 207 -35.23 -18.47 16.95
N LEU A 208 -35.44 -18.87 18.21
CA LEU A 208 -36.60 -19.69 18.59
C LEU A 208 -37.92 -18.96 18.36
N ARG A 209 -38.02 -17.67 18.74
CA ARG A 209 -39.20 -16.85 18.48
C ARG A 209 -39.49 -16.71 16.99
N ALA A 210 -38.47 -16.46 16.17
CA ALA A 210 -38.63 -16.38 14.72
C ALA A 210 -39.15 -17.70 14.13
N LEU A 211 -38.65 -18.86 14.61
CA LEU A 211 -39.14 -20.17 14.17
C LEU A 211 -40.61 -20.41 14.55
N ASP A 212 -41.02 -19.99 15.74
CA ASP A 212 -42.40 -20.12 16.18
C ASP A 212 -43.34 -19.19 15.37
N GLU A 213 -42.93 -17.95 15.11
CA GLU A 213 -43.65 -17.03 14.21
C GLU A 213 -43.82 -17.63 12.80
N HIS A 214 -42.76 -18.24 12.25
CA HIS A 214 -42.83 -18.92 10.96
C HIS A 214 -43.77 -20.14 10.98
N ARG A 215 -43.82 -20.89 12.09
CA ARG A 215 -44.75 -22.01 12.25
C ARG A 215 -46.20 -21.55 12.35
N GLU A 216 -46.46 -20.47 13.09
CA GLU A 216 -47.79 -19.88 13.19
C GLU A 216 -48.27 -19.35 11.84
N PHE A 217 -47.40 -18.63 11.12
CA PHE A 217 -47.68 -18.18 9.77
C PHE A 217 -48.00 -19.36 8.86
N ALA A 218 -47.17 -20.41 8.82
CA ALA A 218 -47.43 -21.61 8.01
C ALA A 218 -48.76 -22.30 8.36
N LYS A 219 -49.16 -22.34 9.64
CA LYS A 219 -50.46 -22.86 10.07
C LYS A 219 -51.62 -22.03 9.53
N GLN A 220 -51.51 -20.70 9.51
CA GLN A 220 -52.55 -19.80 8.96
C GLN A 220 -52.78 -20.05 7.46
N PHE A 221 -51.75 -20.45 6.70
CA PHE A 221 -51.91 -20.82 5.28
C PHE A 221 -52.36 -22.26 5.07
N MET A 222 -52.11 -23.16 6.03
CA MET A 222 -52.52 -24.56 5.94
C MET A 222 -53.92 -24.85 6.50
N GLU A 223 -54.50 -23.98 7.33
CA GLU A 223 -55.90 -24.09 7.70
C GLU A 223 -56.78 -23.72 6.49
N PRO A 224 -57.50 -24.69 5.87
CA PRO A 224 -58.40 -24.36 4.78
C PRO A 224 -59.51 -23.48 5.34
N GLU A 225 -59.76 -22.34 4.69
CA GLU A 225 -60.87 -21.44 5.00
C GLU A 225 -62.10 -22.26 5.43
N GLN A 226 -62.41 -22.25 6.74
CA GLN A 226 -63.67 -22.79 7.22
C GLN A 226 -64.76 -21.89 6.66
N LYS A 227 -65.25 -22.27 5.48
CA LYS A 227 -66.41 -21.68 4.81
C LYS A 227 -67.51 -21.52 5.83
N LYS A 228 -67.72 -20.29 6.28
CA LYS A 228 -68.91 -19.88 7.04
C LYS A 228 -70.11 -20.27 6.20
N LYS A 229 -70.72 -21.42 6.52
CA LYS A 229 -72.00 -21.84 5.96
C LYS A 229 -73.04 -20.82 6.42
N ARG A 230 -73.34 -19.85 5.54
CA ARG A 230 -74.52 -19.01 5.68
C ARG A 230 -75.74 -19.90 5.51
N PHE A 231 -76.34 -20.24 6.66
CA PHE A 231 -77.64 -20.88 6.73
C PHE A 231 -78.67 -19.84 6.26
N TRP A 232 -79.18 -19.99 5.04
CA TRP A 232 -80.29 -19.20 4.52
C TRP A 232 -81.54 -20.05 4.64
N PHE A 233 -82.46 -19.63 5.53
CA PHE A 233 -83.80 -20.18 5.62
C PHE A 233 -84.61 -19.66 4.42
N PHE A 234 -84.99 -20.55 3.50
CA PHE A 234 -86.26 -20.57 2.77
C PHE A 234 -86.41 -21.91 2.04
#